data_AF-A0A355EUN8-F1
#
_entry.id   AF-A0A355EUN8-F1
#
_cell.length_a   1.000
_cell.length_b   1.000
_cell.length_c   1.000
_cell.angle_alpha   90.00
_cell.angle_beta   90.00
_cell.angle_gamma   90.00
#
_symmetry.space_group_name_H-M   'P 1'
#
loop_
_entity.id
_entity.type
_entity.pdbx_description
1 polymer ?
#
loop_
_entity_poly.entity_id
_entity_poly.type
_entity_poly.pdbx_seq_one_letter_code
_entity_poly.pdbx_strand_id
1 'polypeptide(L)'
;LDEEPDVQGTLLAVLGRVHSRLGLYAEAEPLLMRALEVRRRQHGEHHPEVAESLHDLGALHHFRGGQKEAEAFYREALMLRREERSGDGEKRLVCTLNCLGSLLRERGALAAAEPLHLEALEIQRRLLPPEDPEL
;
A
#
# COMPACT_ATOMS: atom_id res chain seq x y z
N LEU A 1 6.31 0.02 31.30
CA LEU A 1 6.41 0.87 30.09
C LEU A 1 5.17 0.50 29.29
N ASP A 2 4.09 1.27 29.45
CA ASP A 2 2.98 1.18 28.51
C ASP A 2 3.57 1.60 27.17
N GLU A 3 3.82 0.64 26.28
CA GLU A 3 4.16 0.99 24.91
C GLU A 3 2.98 1.77 24.36
N GLU A 4 3.20 3.04 24.01
CA GLU A 4 2.18 3.86 23.37
C GLU A 4 1.64 3.07 22.17
N PRO A 5 0.33 2.82 22.08
CA PRO A 5 -0.21 1.90 21.09
C PRO A 5 0.19 2.24 19.65
N ASP A 6 0.45 3.51 19.37
CA ASP A 6 0.96 3.97 18.08
C ASP A 6 2.36 3.40 17.75
N VAL A 7 3.28 3.44 18.71
CA VAL A 7 4.61 2.83 18.61
C VAL A 7 4.48 1.32 18.41
N GLN A 8 3.57 0.67 19.13
CA GLN A 8 3.29 -0.75 18.97
C GLN A 8 2.82 -1.07 17.54
N GLY A 9 1.86 -0.30 17.01
CA GLY A 9 1.35 -0.48 15.65
C GLY A 9 2.45 -0.35 14.59
N THR A 10 3.31 0.65 14.74
CA THR A 10 4.46 0.87 13.86
C THR A 10 5.47 -0.26 13.93
N LEU A 11 5.83 -0.74 15.12
CA LEU A 11 6.80 -1.82 15.30
C LEU A 11 6.28 -3.14 14.69
N LEU A 12 5.00 -3.45 14.91
CA LEU A 12 4.35 -4.62 14.30
C LEU A 12 4.38 -4.55 12.77
N ALA A 13 4.08 -3.38 12.19
CA ALA A 13 4.13 -3.19 10.74
C ALA A 13 5.55 -3.42 10.19
N VAL A 14 6.57 -2.86 10.88
CA VAL A 14 7.97 -3.04 10.49
C VAL A 14 8.37 -4.52 10.53
N LEU A 15 8.09 -5.23 11.62
CA LEU A 15 8.42 -6.65 11.75
C LEU A 15 7.67 -7.50 10.71
N GLY A 16 6.39 -7.21 10.48
CA GLY A 16 5.59 -7.87 9.43
C GLY A 16 6.21 -7.70 8.04
N ARG A 17 6.65 -6.49 7.69
CA ARG A 17 7.35 -6.23 6.42
C ARG A 17 8.68 -6.97 6.32
N VAL A 18 9.45 -7.04 7.41
CA VAL A 18 10.72 -7.77 7.44
C VAL A 18 10.49 -9.26 7.20
N HIS A 19 9.56 -9.88 7.94
CA HIS A 19 9.21 -11.28 7.75
C HIS A 19 8.69 -11.57 6.33
N SER A 20 7.85 -10.69 5.77
CA SER A 20 7.34 -10.81 4.40
C SER A 20 8.50 -10.84 3.38
N ARG A 21 9.48 -9.94 3.53
CA ARG A 21 10.67 -9.92 2.67
C ARG A 21 11.58 -11.14 2.83
N LEU A 22 11.54 -11.81 3.97
CA LEU A 22 12.25 -13.07 4.22
C LEU A 22 11.47 -14.31 3.70
N GLY A 23 10.28 -14.12 3.14
CA GLY A 23 9.41 -15.22 2.70
C GLY A 23 8.64 -15.90 3.84
N LEU A 24 8.71 -15.35 5.06
CA LEU A 24 8.03 -15.83 6.25
C LEU A 24 6.60 -15.30 6.30
N TYR A 25 5.79 -15.67 5.30
CA TYR A 25 4.47 -15.08 5.10
C TYR A 25 3.48 -15.43 6.22
N ALA A 26 3.59 -16.63 6.80
CA ALA A 26 2.71 -17.08 7.88
C ALA A 26 2.96 -16.31 9.19
N GLU A 27 4.19 -15.86 9.41
CA GLU A 27 4.61 -15.04 10.54
C GLU A 27 4.32 -13.56 10.30
N ALA A 28 4.42 -13.10 9.06
CA ALA A 28 4.19 -11.71 8.69
C ALA A 28 2.71 -11.30 8.71
N GLU A 29 1.81 -12.15 8.21
CA GLU A 29 0.37 -11.87 8.12
C GLU A 29 -0.27 -11.44 9.45
N PRO A 30 -0.13 -12.19 10.57
CA PRO A 30 -0.72 -11.79 11.85
C PRO A 30 -0.13 -10.48 12.39
N LEU A 31 1.14 -10.20 12.13
CA LEU A 31 1.78 -8.95 12.56
C LEU A 31 1.20 -7.74 11.82
N LEU A 32 1.03 -7.85 10.49
CA LEU A 32 0.44 -6.80 9.68
C LEU A 32 -1.05 -6.60 9.99
N MET A 33 -1.80 -7.67 10.23
CA MET A 33 -3.19 -7.60 10.68
C MET A 33 -3.33 -6.90 12.04
N ARG A 34 -2.44 -7.21 12.99
CA ARG A 34 -2.45 -6.54 14.29
C ARG A 34 -2.06 -5.07 14.19
N ALA A 35 -1.09 -4.73 13.33
CA ALA A 35 -0.74 -3.34 13.06
C ALA A 35 -1.92 -2.56 12.46
N LEU A 36 -2.66 -3.17 11.52
CA LEU A 36 -3.88 -2.59 10.95
C LEU A 36 -4.93 -2.30 12.03
N GLU A 37 -5.22 -3.26 12.90
CA GLU A 37 -6.19 -3.10 13.99
C GLU A 37 -5.81 -1.97 14.95
N VAL A 38 -4.53 -1.90 15.33
CA VAL A 38 -4.01 -0.86 16.21
C VAL A 38 -4.15 0.53 15.56
N ARG A 39 -3.76 0.67 14.29
CA ARG A 39 -3.86 1.94 13.55
C ARG A 39 -5.29 2.39 13.35
N ARG A 40 -6.22 1.47 13.03
CA ARG A 40 -7.66 1.76 12.98
C ARG A 40 -8.18 2.30 14.30
N ARG A 41 -7.78 1.68 15.41
CA ARG A 41 -8.21 2.09 16.75
C ARG A 41 -7.66 3.46 17.17
N GLN A 42 -6.40 3.76 16.84
CA GLN A 42 -5.75 5.00 17.26
C GLN A 42 -6.11 6.19 16.38
N HIS A 43 -6.14 5.98 15.07
CA HIS A 43 -6.21 7.07 14.09
C HIS A 43 -7.53 7.11 13.30
N GLY A 44 -8.35 6.05 13.40
CA GLY A 44 -9.57 5.89 12.62
C GLY A 44 -9.36 5.21 11.26
N GLU A 45 -10.46 4.80 10.64
CA GLU A 45 -10.47 3.98 9.40
C GLU A 45 -9.89 4.68 8.17
N HIS A 46 -9.92 6.02 8.14
CA HIS A 46 -9.50 6.82 6.97
C HIS A 46 -8.05 7.31 7.06
N HIS A 47 -7.30 6.91 8.08
CA HIS A 47 -5.95 7.44 8.29
C HIS A 47 -4.95 6.88 7.26
N PRO A 48 -3.97 7.67 6.78
CA PRO A 48 -2.93 7.20 5.85
C PRO A 48 -2.19 5.95 6.32
N GLU A 49 -1.99 5.78 7.62
CA GLU A 49 -1.34 4.59 8.18
C GLU A 49 -2.19 3.31 8.05
N VAL A 50 -3.52 3.43 8.09
CA VAL A 50 -4.42 2.30 7.80
C VAL A 50 -4.23 1.88 6.34
N ALA A 51 -4.15 2.86 5.43
CA ALA A 51 -3.86 2.61 4.02
C ALA A 51 -2.46 2.03 3.78
N GLU A 52 -1.48 2.32 4.64
CA GLU A 52 -0.16 1.69 4.62
C GLU A 52 -0.21 0.22 5.03
N SER A 53 -0.87 -0.10 6.16
CA SER A 53 -1.05 -1.49 6.59
C SER A 53 -1.80 -2.34 5.56
N LEU A 54 -2.87 -1.80 4.96
CA LEU A 54 -3.62 -2.48 3.91
C LEU A 54 -2.74 -2.75 2.68
N HIS A 55 -1.93 -1.78 2.26
CA HIS A 55 -0.98 -1.98 1.16
C HIS A 55 0.04 -3.08 1.48
N ASP A 56 0.58 -3.11 2.70
CA ASP A 56 1.55 -4.12 3.13
C ASP A 56 0.92 -5.54 3.14
N LEU A 57 -0.33 -5.66 3.58
CA LEU A 57 -1.10 -6.91 3.49
C LEU A 57 -1.32 -7.32 2.03
N GLY A 58 -1.68 -6.37 1.17
CA GLY A 58 -1.80 -6.61 -0.27
C GLY A 58 -0.52 -7.17 -0.88
N ALA A 59 0.63 -6.57 -0.55
CA ALA A 59 1.94 -7.04 -1.00
C ALA A 59 2.28 -8.43 -0.47
N LEU A 60 2.03 -8.69 0.81
CA LEU A 60 2.24 -10.01 1.41
C LEU A 60 1.43 -11.09 0.68
N HIS A 61 0.14 -10.85 0.43
CA HIS A 61 -0.69 -11.82 -0.28
C HIS A 61 -0.26 -11.98 -1.74
N HIS A 62 0.16 -10.89 -2.40
CA HIS A 62 0.69 -10.97 -3.77
C HIS A 62 1.92 -11.87 -3.83
N PHE A 63 2.90 -11.67 -2.95
CA PHE A 63 4.11 -12.49 -2.91
C PHE A 63 3.85 -13.95 -2.50
N ARG A 64 2.83 -14.20 -1.65
CA ARG A 64 2.39 -15.55 -1.29
C ARG A 64 1.60 -16.26 -2.41
N GLY A 65 1.20 -15.55 -3.45
CA GLY A 65 0.37 -16.07 -4.56
C GLY A 65 -1.14 -15.94 -4.37
N GLY A 66 -1.59 -15.28 -3.30
CA GLY A 66 -3.00 -14.97 -3.02
C GLY A 66 -3.50 -13.76 -3.81
N GLN A 67 -3.82 -13.95 -5.10
CA GLN A 67 -4.18 -12.83 -5.98
C GLN A 67 -5.48 -12.12 -5.61
N LYS A 68 -6.49 -12.83 -5.09
CA LYS A 68 -7.79 -12.22 -4.76
C LYS A 68 -7.71 -11.38 -3.49
N GLU A 69 -7.03 -11.90 -2.48
CA GLU A 69 -6.76 -11.24 -1.21
C GLU A 69 -5.91 -9.98 -1.45
N ALA A 70 -4.85 -10.10 -2.25
CA ALA A 70 -4.02 -8.97 -2.64
C ALA A 70 -4.83 -7.85 -3.32
N GLU A 71 -5.69 -8.21 -4.29
CA GLU A 71 -6.54 -7.24 -4.98
C GLU A 71 -7.49 -6.52 -4.01
N ALA A 72 -8.11 -7.24 -3.08
CA ALA A 72 -9.02 -6.67 -2.10
C ALA A 72 -8.30 -5.62 -1.23
N PHE A 73 -7.15 -5.98 -0.66
CA PHE A 73 -6.37 -5.09 0.18
C PHE A 73 -5.83 -3.86 -0.59
N TYR A 74 -5.33 -4.05 -1.81
CA TYR A 74 -4.88 -2.93 -2.61
C TYR A 74 -6.01 -1.98 -3.00
N ARG A 75 -7.20 -2.49 -3.32
CA ARG A 75 -8.37 -1.64 -3.60
C ARG A 75 -8.78 -0.83 -2.37
N GLU A 76 -8.78 -1.44 -1.19
CA GLU A 76 -9.09 -0.73 0.06
C GLU A 76 -8.05 0.37 0.34
N ALA A 77 -6.75 0.05 0.25
CA ALA A 77 -5.68 1.04 0.38
C ALA A 77 -5.79 2.17 -0.66
N LEU A 78 -6.20 1.84 -1.90
CA LEU A 78 -6.37 2.81 -2.97
C LEU A 78 -7.48 3.81 -2.69
N MET A 79 -8.62 3.34 -2.15
CA MET A 79 -9.73 4.22 -1.77
C MET A 79 -9.27 5.27 -0.76
N LEU A 80 -8.53 4.85 0.28
CA LEU A 80 -8.03 5.76 1.30
C LEU A 80 -6.97 6.73 0.75
N ARG A 81 -6.03 6.26 -0.07
CA ARG A 81 -4.95 7.09 -0.62
C ARG A 81 -5.43 8.15 -1.61
N ARG A 82 -6.59 7.97 -2.25
CA ARG A 82 -7.18 8.97 -3.15
C ARG A 82 -7.62 10.25 -2.42
N GLU A 83 -7.84 10.17 -1.11
CA GLU A 83 -8.24 11.31 -0.27
C GLU A 83 -7.04 12.16 0.15
N GLU A 84 -5.84 11.58 0.22
CA GLU A 84 -4.61 12.28 0.63
C GLU A 84 -3.95 13.01 -0.55
N ARG A 85 -4.00 14.34 -0.56
CA ARG A 85 -3.41 15.19 -1.61
C ARG A 85 -2.01 15.73 -1.30
N SER A 86 -1.36 15.21 -0.26
CA SER A 86 0.02 15.57 0.08
C SER A 86 0.97 14.98 -0.98
N GLY A 87 2.13 15.61 -1.24
CA GLY A 87 3.08 15.08 -2.21
C GLY A 87 3.57 13.65 -1.90
N ASP A 88 3.70 13.32 -0.60
CA ASP A 88 4.03 11.96 -0.17
C ASP A 88 2.83 11.01 -0.27
N GLY A 89 1.61 11.48 0.01
CA GLY A 89 0.37 10.76 -0.24
C GLY A 89 0.21 10.40 -1.71
N GLU A 90 0.49 11.32 -2.62
CA GLU A 90 0.47 11.09 -4.06
C GLU A 90 1.52 10.05 -4.50
N LYS A 91 2.74 10.09 -3.93
CA LYS A 91 3.74 9.02 -4.16
C LYS A 91 3.25 7.66 -3.69
N ARG A 92 2.64 7.59 -2.49
CA ARG A 92 2.04 6.35 -1.97
C ARG A 92 0.89 5.88 -2.87
N LEU A 93 0.06 6.79 -3.36
CA LEU A 93 -1.02 6.49 -4.29
C LEU A 93 -0.48 5.82 -5.56
N VAL A 94 0.56 6.40 -6.17
CA VAL A 94 1.26 5.82 -7.33
C VAL A 94 1.75 4.40 -7.05
N CYS A 95 2.36 4.14 -5.89
CA CYS A 95 2.78 2.79 -5.51
C CYS A 95 1.62 1.79 -5.49
N THR A 96 0.48 2.13 -4.89
CA THR A 96 -0.69 1.23 -4.85
C THR A 96 -1.30 1.01 -6.24
N LEU A 97 -1.40 2.07 -7.05
CA LEU A 97 -1.89 1.97 -8.44
C LEU A 97 -1.03 1.00 -9.26
N ASN A 98 0.29 1.10 -9.15
CA ASN A 98 1.22 0.24 -9.87
C ASN A 98 1.18 -1.22 -9.37
N CYS A 99 1.05 -1.44 -8.07
CA CYS A 99 0.90 -2.80 -7.51
C CYS A 99 -0.39 -3.46 -7.99
N LEU A 100 -1.52 -2.76 -7.91
CA LEU A 100 -2.82 -3.28 -8.37
C LEU A 100 -2.83 -3.49 -9.89
N GLY A 101 -2.28 -2.56 -10.67
CA GLY A 101 -2.14 -2.70 -12.13
C GLY A 101 -1.28 -3.90 -12.51
N SER A 102 -0.16 -4.12 -11.83
CA SER A 102 0.72 -5.27 -12.04
C SER A 102 0.00 -6.59 -11.75
N LEU A 103 -0.72 -6.65 -10.63
CA LEU A 103 -1.50 -7.82 -10.23
C LEU A 103 -2.58 -8.15 -11.26
N LEU A 104 -3.31 -7.14 -11.75
CA LEU A 104 -4.33 -7.32 -12.78
C LEU A 104 -3.72 -7.77 -14.13
N ARG A 105 -2.55 -7.23 -14.48
CA ARG A 105 -1.80 -7.64 -15.67
C ARG A 105 -1.37 -9.10 -15.60
N GLU A 106 -0.86 -9.55 -14.46
CA GLU A 106 -0.48 -10.95 -14.22
C GLU A 106 -1.67 -11.91 -14.35
N ARG A 107 -2.88 -11.46 -14.02
CA ARG A 107 -4.13 -12.20 -14.23
C ARG A 107 -4.67 -12.11 -15.67
N GLY A 108 -4.02 -11.37 -16.56
CA GLY A 108 -4.47 -11.13 -17.93
C GLY A 108 -5.62 -10.11 -18.06
N ALA A 109 -5.98 -9.41 -16.98
CA ALA A 109 -7.03 -8.39 -16.97
C ALA A 109 -6.50 -7.02 -17.46
N LEU A 110 -5.95 -6.99 -18.68
CA LEU A 110 -5.24 -5.82 -19.21
C LEU A 110 -6.12 -4.56 -19.30
N ALA A 111 -7.38 -4.70 -19.70
CA ALA A 111 -8.33 -3.59 -19.80
C ALA A 111 -8.62 -2.92 -18.43
N ALA A 112 -8.47 -3.66 -17.32
CA ALA A 112 -8.62 -3.11 -15.98
C ALA A 112 -7.29 -2.56 -15.42
N ALA A 113 -6.15 -3.06 -15.89
CA ALA A 113 -4.82 -2.61 -15.46
C ALA A 113 -4.40 -1.28 -16.10
N GLU A 114 -4.72 -1.08 -17.39
CA GLU A 114 -4.36 0.11 -18.15
C GLU A 114 -4.73 1.45 -17.46
N PRO A 115 -5.99 1.68 -17.03
CA PRO A 115 -6.35 2.95 -16.41
C PRO A 115 -5.56 3.23 -15.13
N LEU A 116 -5.18 2.20 -14.36
CA LEU A 116 -4.41 2.37 -13.14
C LEU A 116 -2.99 2.85 -13.43
N HIS A 117 -2.35 2.30 -14.47
CA HIS A 117 -1.01 2.72 -14.89
C HIS A 117 -1.02 4.11 -15.52
N LEU A 118 -2.05 4.45 -16.30
CA LEU A 118 -2.21 5.79 -16.86
C LEU A 118 -2.37 6.85 -15.75
N GLU A 119 -3.21 6.58 -14.75
CA GLU A 119 -3.37 7.46 -13.60
C GLU A 119 -2.05 7.61 -12.82
N ALA A 120 -1.33 6.51 -12.57
CA ALA A 120 -0.04 6.55 -11.90
C ALA A 120 0.97 7.43 -12.65
N LEU A 121 1.02 7.31 -13.99
CA LEU A 121 1.89 8.11 -14.85
C LEU A 121 1.52 9.60 -14.81
N GLU A 122 0.24 9.94 -14.83
CA GLU A 122 -0.24 11.31 -14.77
C GLU A 122 0.17 11.99 -13.45
N ILE A 123 -0.03 11.32 -12.33
CA ILE A 123 0.37 11.82 -11.00
C ILE A 123 1.89 12.00 -10.95
N GLN A 124 2.64 11.02 -11.44
CA GLN A 124 4.10 11.08 -11.42
C GLN A 124 4.66 12.23 -12.27
N ARG A 125 4.06 12.52 -13.42
CA ARG A 125 4.39 13.68 -14.24
C ARG A 125 4.17 15.00 -13.52
N ARG A 126 3.09 15.11 -12.75
CA ARG A 126 2.78 16.31 -11.96
C ARG A 126 3.74 16.49 -10.77
N LEU A 127 4.22 15.40 -10.17
CA LEU A 127 5.15 15.44 -9.04
C LEU A 127 6.59 15.76 -9.44
N LEU A 128 6.95 15.56 -10.71
CA LEU A 128 8.26 15.95 -11.21
C LEU A 128 8.39 17.48 -11.19
N PRO A 129 9.54 18.03 -10.77
CA PRO A 129 9.83 19.42 -11.05
C PRO A 129 9.71 19.65 -12.56
N PRO A 130 9.29 20.85 -13.01
CA PRO A 130 9.24 21.15 -14.43
C PRO A 130 10.59 20.79 -15.06
N GLU A 131 10.56 20.07 -16.19
CA GLU A 131 11.76 19.85 -16.98
C GLU A 131 12.34 21.23 -17.29
N ASP A 132 13.53 21.51 -16.75
CA ASP A 132 14.25 22.72 -17.07
C ASP A 132 14.70 22.56 -18.52
N PRO A 133 14.16 23.31 -19.50
CA PRO A 133 14.42 23.05 -20.92
C PRO A 133 15.86 23.40 -21.36
N GLU A 134 16.73 23.80 -20.43
CA GLU A 134 18.05 24.40 -20.71
C GLU A 134 19.27 23.64 -20.13
N LEU A 135 19.18 22.32 -19.87
CA LEU A 135 20.37 21.48 -19.61
C LEU A 135 20.79 20.64 -20.82
#